data_AF-A0A2V2GI78-F1
#
_entry.id   AF-A0A2V2GI78-F1
#
_cell.length_a   1.000
_cell.length_b   1.000
_cell.length_c   1.000
_cell.angle_alpha   90.00
_cell.angle_beta   90.00
_cell.angle_gamma   90.00
#
_symmetry.space_group_name_H-M   'P 1'
#
loop_
_entity.id
_entity.type
_entity.pdbx_description
1 polymer ?
#
loop_
_entity_poly.entity_id
_entity_poly.type
_entity_poly.pdbx_seq_one_letter_code
_entity_poly.pdbx_strand_id
1 'polypeptide(L)'
;MPEVLRSFAGGYVGHGLGTGGDLPAAEKEVLLVAGKAKKTTTGKAEKPVVMSGAVPEWSSTTAISKLLGKTVRRIQQLTQEGVLETEVPPGGGARKYRTCETVQRYIAHVEQKAQETGENSRAAELNLKKLQAEVDLKESQGQLHRLKTAIAEGKYISADQATEELAEFLATFKKFALNIPPRMAGTMSSYADAVTVRAMEKTMRKELEALLAAFSDGAVAEQAEDGEP
;
A
#
# COMPACT_ATOMS: atom_id res chain seq x y z
N MET A 1 44.29 2.77 8.13
CA MET A 1 44.90 1.94 7.06
C MET A 1 46.32 1.59 7.46
N PRO A 2 46.90 0.45 7.06
CA PRO A 2 46.37 -0.64 6.20
C PRO A 2 46.35 -1.98 7.00
N GLU A 3 46.01 -3.18 6.55
CA GLU A 3 45.90 -3.91 5.29
C GLU A 3 45.12 -5.20 5.73
N VAL A 4 44.21 -5.82 4.97
CA VAL A 4 44.53 -6.75 3.89
C VAL A 4 43.27 -6.90 3.01
N LEU A 5 43.38 -6.41 1.78
CA LEU A 5 42.60 -6.92 0.64
C LEU A 5 43.13 -8.32 0.28
N ARG A 6 42.22 -9.25 -0.02
CA ARG A 6 42.51 -10.31 -1.00
C ARG A 6 41.32 -10.54 -1.94
N SER A 7 41.69 -10.63 -3.20
CA SER A 7 40.89 -10.59 -4.41
C SER A 7 40.56 -12.01 -4.91
N PHE A 8 39.47 -12.09 -5.70
CA PHE A 8 39.25 -12.91 -6.90
C PHE A 8 39.54 -14.44 -6.90
N ALA A 9 38.51 -15.25 -7.24
CA ALA A 9 38.43 -16.05 -8.49
C ALA A 9 37.47 -17.26 -8.41
N GLY A 10 36.60 -17.40 -9.42
CA GLY A 10 36.31 -18.68 -10.08
C GLY A 10 35.05 -19.45 -9.69
N GLY A 11 34.23 -19.80 -10.69
CA GLY A 11 33.37 -21.01 -10.60
C GLY A 11 31.99 -20.97 -11.26
N TYR A 12 31.88 -20.58 -12.54
CA TYR A 12 30.69 -20.80 -13.36
C TYR A 12 30.79 -22.18 -14.03
N VAL A 13 29.82 -23.07 -13.82
CA VAL A 13 29.55 -24.30 -14.60
C VAL A 13 28.02 -24.44 -14.59
N GLY A 14 27.26 -24.43 -15.68
CA GLY A 14 27.61 -24.72 -17.07
C GLY A 14 27.23 -26.16 -17.43
N HIS A 15 25.93 -26.47 -17.50
CA HIS A 15 25.44 -27.60 -18.30
C HIS A 15 24.17 -27.18 -19.03
N GLY A 16 24.31 -27.04 -20.34
CA GLY A 16 23.22 -26.87 -21.29
C GLY A 16 23.17 -28.03 -22.28
N LEU A 17 22.26 -27.84 -23.25
CA LEU A 17 21.92 -28.66 -24.44
C LEU A 17 20.88 -29.73 -24.12
N GLY A 18 19.69 -29.78 -24.73
CA GLY A 18 19.17 -29.33 -26.04
C GLY A 18 18.12 -30.41 -26.40
N THR A 19 17.03 -30.23 -27.14
CA THR A 19 16.87 -29.64 -28.48
C THR A 19 15.40 -29.81 -28.92
N GLY A 20 14.90 -28.89 -29.76
CA GLY A 20 13.76 -29.08 -30.70
C GLY A 20 12.37 -28.89 -30.10
N GLY A 21 11.58 -27.85 -30.39
CA GLY A 21 11.44 -27.14 -31.66
C GLY A 21 10.51 -27.92 -32.59
N ASP A 22 9.22 -27.58 -32.59
CA ASP A 22 8.39 -27.35 -33.79
C ASP A 22 6.88 -27.35 -33.46
N LEU A 23 6.26 -26.20 -33.68
CA LEU A 23 4.86 -26.00 -34.06
C LEU A 23 4.88 -25.73 -35.58
N PRO A 24 3.87 -26.12 -36.39
CA PRO A 24 2.65 -25.30 -36.49
C PRO A 24 1.36 -25.98 -37.04
N ALA A 25 0.23 -25.23 -36.93
CA ALA A 25 -0.91 -25.11 -37.89
C ALA A 25 -1.72 -26.38 -38.28
N ALA A 26 -2.93 -26.36 -38.85
CA ALA A 26 -4.14 -25.54 -38.92
C ALA A 26 -5.18 -26.39 -39.73
N GLU A 27 -6.48 -26.07 -39.65
CA GLU A 27 -7.56 -26.36 -40.65
C GLU A 27 -8.12 -27.81 -40.77
N LYS A 28 -9.39 -28.07 -40.42
CA LYS A 28 -10.70 -27.93 -41.14
C LYS A 28 -11.01 -29.05 -42.16
N GLU A 29 -12.14 -29.76 -41.93
CA GLU A 29 -13.11 -30.45 -42.85
C GLU A 29 -13.74 -31.64 -42.08
N VAL A 30 -15.05 -31.76 -41.74
CA VAL A 30 -16.36 -31.78 -42.44
C VAL A 30 -16.61 -33.01 -43.35
N LEU A 31 -17.55 -33.89 -42.93
CA LEU A 31 -18.65 -34.57 -43.68
C LEU A 31 -19.06 -35.86 -42.91
N LEU A 32 -20.28 -36.05 -42.37
CA LEU A 32 -21.66 -36.23 -42.91
C LEU A 32 -22.15 -37.70 -42.89
N VAL A 33 -23.12 -37.96 -42.00
CA VAL A 33 -24.41 -38.70 -42.13
C VAL A 33 -24.45 -40.10 -42.79
N ALA A 34 -25.00 -41.08 -42.05
CA ALA A 34 -26.21 -41.86 -42.41
C ALA A 34 -26.53 -42.92 -41.33
N GLY A 35 -27.82 -43.10 -41.01
CA GLY A 35 -28.30 -43.93 -39.89
C GLY A 35 -28.87 -45.31 -40.27
N LYS A 36 -29.37 -46.03 -39.26
CA LYS A 36 -30.53 -46.94 -39.36
C LYS A 36 -31.10 -47.30 -37.96
N ALA A 37 -32.44 -47.24 -37.88
CA ALA A 37 -33.35 -47.52 -36.76
C ALA A 37 -33.31 -49.01 -36.29
N LYS A 38 -33.91 -49.51 -35.20
CA LYS A 38 -35.17 -49.30 -34.43
C LYS A 38 -35.04 -50.25 -33.20
N LYS A 39 -35.55 -50.08 -31.97
CA LYS A 39 -36.96 -50.06 -31.54
C LYS A 39 -37.05 -50.04 -29.99
N THR A 40 -37.81 -49.07 -29.44
CA THR A 40 -38.66 -48.97 -28.20
C THR A 40 -38.44 -49.95 -27.03
N THR A 41 -38.44 -49.52 -25.76
CA THR A 41 -39.64 -49.14 -24.97
C THR A 41 -39.30 -48.18 -23.80
N THR A 42 -39.88 -46.97 -23.76
CA THR A 42 -40.99 -46.53 -22.87
C THR A 42 -40.66 -46.48 -21.37
N GLY A 43 -40.62 -45.26 -20.79
CA GLY A 43 -40.48 -45.11 -19.34
C GLY A 43 -40.50 -43.67 -18.77
N LYS A 44 -41.57 -42.92 -19.08
CA LYS A 44 -42.19 -41.86 -18.25
C LYS A 44 -41.32 -40.69 -17.74
N ALA A 45 -41.50 -39.54 -18.37
CA ALA A 45 -41.17 -38.22 -17.80
C ALA A 45 -41.98 -37.97 -16.52
N GLU A 46 -41.32 -37.83 -15.39
CA GLU A 46 -41.93 -37.33 -14.16
C GLU A 46 -41.79 -35.81 -14.10
N LYS A 47 -42.96 -35.16 -14.08
CA LYS A 47 -43.16 -33.73 -13.83
C LYS A 47 -42.49 -33.31 -12.51
N PRO A 48 -42.12 -32.03 -12.31
CA PRO A 48 -41.67 -31.58 -11.01
C PRO A 48 -42.83 -31.73 -10.02
N VAL A 49 -42.78 -32.77 -9.20
CA VAL A 49 -43.68 -32.95 -8.08
C VAL A 49 -43.34 -31.83 -7.09
N VAL A 50 -44.22 -30.84 -7.05
CA VAL A 50 -44.36 -29.93 -5.93
C VAL A 50 -44.40 -30.80 -4.67
N MET A 51 -43.50 -30.59 -3.72
CA MET A 51 -43.50 -31.33 -2.44
C MET A 51 -44.72 -30.90 -1.61
N SER A 52 -45.91 -31.38 -2.01
CA SER A 52 -47.13 -31.34 -1.23
C SER A 52 -47.24 -32.71 -0.54
N GLY A 53 -46.65 -32.78 0.66
CA GLY A 53 -46.58 -33.99 1.47
C GLY A 53 -45.46 -33.82 2.50
N ALA A 54 -45.75 -34.18 3.75
CA ALA A 54 -44.86 -34.00 4.89
C ALA A 54 -43.40 -34.41 4.58
N VAL A 55 -42.43 -33.64 5.09
CA VAL A 55 -41.00 -33.93 4.94
C VAL A 55 -40.75 -35.36 5.39
N PRO A 56 -40.22 -36.25 4.52
CA PRO A 56 -39.97 -37.62 4.89
C PRO A 56 -38.92 -37.67 6.00
N GLU A 57 -39.15 -38.45 7.06
CA GLU A 57 -38.20 -38.55 8.17
C GLU A 57 -36.82 -39.05 7.70
N TRP A 58 -36.81 -39.93 6.69
CA TRP A 58 -35.60 -40.54 6.11
C TRP A 58 -35.46 -40.23 4.63
N SER A 59 -34.31 -39.71 4.22
CA SER A 59 -33.99 -39.31 2.85
C SER A 59 -32.76 -40.02 2.29
N SER A 60 -32.78 -40.28 0.98
CA SER A 60 -31.61 -40.77 0.24
C SER A 60 -30.60 -39.65 -0.03
N THR A 61 -29.36 -40.01 -0.36
CA THR A 61 -28.30 -39.04 -0.73
C THR A 61 -28.75 -38.10 -1.86
N THR A 62 -29.48 -38.62 -2.85
CA THR A 62 -29.99 -37.83 -3.98
C THR A 62 -31.10 -36.86 -3.57
N ALA A 63 -31.91 -37.21 -2.57
CA ALA A 63 -32.92 -36.31 -2.02
C ALA A 63 -32.26 -35.20 -1.18
N ILE A 64 -31.31 -35.56 -0.30
CA ILE A 64 -30.53 -34.59 0.49
C ILE A 64 -29.72 -33.65 -0.41
N SER A 65 -29.11 -34.14 -1.49
CA SER A 65 -28.36 -33.28 -2.42
C SER A 65 -29.23 -32.20 -3.05
N LYS A 66 -30.48 -32.55 -3.40
CA LYS A 66 -31.46 -31.59 -3.92
C LYS A 66 -31.94 -30.62 -2.84
N LEU A 67 -32.19 -31.10 -1.62
CA LEU A 67 -32.66 -30.29 -0.49
C LEU A 67 -31.62 -29.26 -0.03
N LEU A 68 -30.34 -29.65 0.05
CA LEU A 68 -29.25 -28.77 0.46
C LEU A 68 -28.64 -27.95 -0.69
N GLY A 69 -29.10 -28.16 -1.93
CA GLY A 69 -28.54 -27.50 -3.12
C GLY A 69 -27.06 -27.82 -3.36
N LYS A 70 -26.61 -29.05 -3.03
CA LYS A 70 -25.21 -29.50 -3.17
C LYS A 70 -25.11 -30.71 -4.09
N THR A 71 -23.89 -30.98 -4.57
CA THR A 71 -23.63 -32.18 -5.37
C THR A 71 -23.65 -33.43 -4.49
N VAL A 72 -24.02 -34.58 -5.07
CA VAL A 72 -23.98 -35.89 -4.37
C VAL A 72 -22.59 -36.18 -3.81
N ARG A 73 -21.54 -35.84 -4.57
CA ARG A 73 -20.15 -35.94 -4.12
C ARG A 73 -19.89 -35.11 -2.86
N ARG A 74 -20.41 -33.87 -2.80
CA ARG A 74 -20.23 -33.02 -1.62
C ARG A 74 -20.99 -33.56 -0.41
N ILE A 75 -22.18 -34.11 -0.59
CA ILE A 75 -22.91 -34.77 0.51
C ILE A 75 -22.11 -35.97 1.03
N GLN A 76 -21.58 -36.82 0.15
CA GLN A 76 -20.74 -37.95 0.55
C GLN A 76 -19.47 -37.51 1.29
N GLN A 77 -18.82 -36.43 0.85
CA GLN A 77 -17.67 -35.84 1.55
C GLN A 77 -18.06 -35.35 2.94
N LEU A 78 -19.15 -34.60 3.08
CA LEU A 78 -19.62 -34.14 4.39
C LEU A 78 -19.95 -35.31 5.33
N THR A 79 -20.41 -36.43 4.79
CA THR A 79 -20.63 -37.66 5.56
C THR A 79 -19.33 -38.34 5.98
N GLN A 80 -18.30 -38.32 5.13
CA GLN A 80 -16.96 -38.83 5.46
C GLN A 80 -16.22 -37.92 6.46
N GLU A 81 -16.42 -36.60 6.33
CA GLU A 81 -15.93 -35.56 7.22
C GLU A 81 -16.65 -35.60 8.59
N GLY A 82 -17.69 -36.43 8.75
CA GLY A 82 -18.46 -36.57 10.00
C GLY A 82 -19.49 -35.47 10.24
N VAL A 83 -19.67 -34.53 9.29
CA VAL A 83 -20.63 -33.43 9.39
C VAL A 83 -22.08 -33.91 9.23
N LEU A 84 -22.29 -34.90 8.36
CA LEU A 84 -23.59 -35.55 8.16
C LEU A 84 -23.53 -37.01 8.60
N GLU A 85 -24.60 -37.50 9.21
CA GLU A 85 -24.68 -38.89 9.63
C GLU A 85 -25.75 -39.65 8.84
N THR A 86 -25.49 -40.94 8.66
CA THR A 86 -26.45 -41.88 8.10
C THR A 86 -26.74 -42.96 9.13
N GLU A 87 -28.01 -43.33 9.26
CA GLU A 87 -28.45 -44.36 10.18
C GLU A 87 -29.29 -45.40 9.44
N VAL A 88 -29.47 -46.56 10.06
CA VAL A 88 -30.36 -47.60 9.54
C VAL A 88 -31.78 -47.25 9.98
N PRO A 89 -32.73 -47.02 9.05
CA PRO A 89 -34.10 -46.70 9.41
C PRO A 89 -34.76 -47.84 10.22
N PRO A 90 -35.75 -47.56 11.07
CA PRO A 90 -36.41 -48.55 11.93
C PRO A 90 -37.14 -49.69 11.18
N GLY A 91 -37.29 -49.58 9.86
CA GLY A 91 -37.81 -50.65 8.98
C GLY A 91 -36.72 -51.53 8.34
N GLY A 92 -35.46 -51.37 8.70
CA GLY A 92 -34.32 -52.06 8.08
C GLY A 92 -33.97 -51.55 6.67
N GLY A 93 -32.84 -52.01 6.13
CA GLY A 93 -32.36 -51.68 4.78
C GLY A 93 -31.11 -50.80 4.74
N ALA A 94 -30.85 -50.19 3.59
CA ALA A 94 -29.67 -49.34 3.36
C ALA A 94 -29.67 -48.10 4.28
N ARG A 95 -28.48 -47.65 4.68
CA ARG A 95 -28.30 -46.44 5.51
C ARG A 95 -28.87 -45.20 4.80
N LYS A 96 -29.65 -44.40 5.51
CA LYS A 96 -30.29 -43.16 5.01
C LYS A 96 -29.98 -42.00 5.95
N TYR A 97 -30.20 -40.79 5.46
CA TYR A 97 -30.08 -39.57 6.24
C TYR A 97 -31.39 -39.27 6.94
N ARG A 98 -31.34 -38.86 8.20
CA ARG A 98 -32.50 -38.30 8.86
C ARG A 98 -32.67 -36.86 8.40
N THR A 99 -33.76 -36.57 7.68
CA THR A 99 -33.86 -35.37 6.85
C THR A 99 -33.73 -34.07 7.64
N CYS A 100 -34.52 -33.91 8.71
CA CYS A 100 -34.52 -32.69 9.52
C CYS A 100 -33.18 -32.46 10.23
N GLU A 101 -32.61 -33.51 10.79
CA GLU A 101 -31.35 -33.48 11.53
C GLU A 101 -30.16 -33.19 10.61
N THR A 102 -30.14 -33.78 9.42
CA THR A 102 -29.12 -33.53 8.39
C THR A 102 -29.13 -32.06 7.95
N VAL A 103 -30.31 -31.46 7.78
CA VAL A 103 -30.44 -30.04 7.42
C VAL A 103 -29.95 -29.15 8.56
N GLN A 104 -30.35 -29.42 9.80
CA GLN A 104 -29.92 -28.64 10.97
C GLN A 104 -28.40 -28.69 11.17
N ARG A 105 -27.79 -29.89 11.10
CA ARG A 105 -26.34 -30.05 11.23
C ARG A 105 -25.58 -29.35 10.11
N TYR A 106 -26.10 -29.42 8.88
CA TYR A 106 -25.49 -28.71 7.75
C TYR A 106 -25.53 -27.19 7.93
N ILE A 107 -26.66 -26.63 8.37
CA ILE A 107 -26.80 -25.19 8.66
C ILE A 107 -25.80 -24.77 9.75
N ALA A 108 -25.76 -25.50 10.87
CA ALA A 108 -24.83 -25.22 11.96
C ALA A 108 -23.37 -25.26 11.50
N HIS A 109 -22.99 -26.25 10.69
CA HIS A 109 -21.64 -26.34 10.13
C HIS A 109 -21.31 -25.16 9.19
N VAL A 110 -22.26 -24.71 8.37
CA VAL A 110 -22.05 -23.55 7.48
C VAL A 110 -21.89 -22.26 8.27
N GLU A 111 -22.72 -22.06 9.30
CA GLU A 111 -22.64 -20.88 10.18
C GLU A 111 -21.31 -20.86 10.95
N GLN A 112 -20.91 -21.98 11.55
CA GLN A 112 -19.62 -22.11 12.23
C GLN A 112 -18.46 -21.80 11.28
N LYS A 113 -18.45 -22.38 10.08
CA LYS A 113 -17.39 -22.16 9.09
C LYS A 113 -17.34 -20.71 8.61
N ALA A 114 -18.50 -20.06 8.47
CA ALA A 114 -18.57 -18.65 8.12
C ALA A 114 -18.01 -17.75 9.24
N GLN A 115 -18.34 -18.06 10.50
CA GLN A 115 -17.83 -17.34 11.66
C GLN A 115 -16.31 -17.49 11.80
N GLU A 116 -15.78 -18.73 11.74
CA GLU A 116 -14.34 -18.99 11.82
C GLU A 116 -13.58 -18.28 10.70
N THR A 117 -14.11 -18.27 9.47
CA THR A 117 -13.49 -17.56 8.35
C THR A 117 -13.51 -16.04 8.56
N GLY A 118 -14.62 -15.49 9.08
CA GLY A 118 -14.75 -14.06 9.36
C GLY A 118 -13.83 -13.60 10.51
N GLU A 119 -13.76 -14.37 11.59
CA GLU A 119 -12.87 -14.12 12.73
C GLU A 119 -11.40 -14.20 12.32
N ASN A 120 -11.02 -15.21 11.52
CA ASN A 120 -9.66 -15.31 10.99
C ASN A 120 -9.31 -14.15 10.07
N SER A 121 -10.25 -13.71 9.20
CA SER A 121 -10.05 -12.54 8.34
C SER A 121 -9.84 -11.28 9.17
N ARG A 122 -10.69 -11.05 10.18
CA ARG A 122 -10.58 -9.89 11.07
C ARG A 122 -9.29 -9.91 11.89
N ALA A 123 -8.88 -11.08 12.39
CA ALA A 123 -7.63 -11.24 13.12
C ALA A 123 -6.41 -10.96 12.22
N ALA A 124 -6.44 -11.43 10.97
CA ALA A 124 -5.39 -11.16 10.00
C ALA A 124 -5.30 -9.66 9.66
N GLU A 125 -6.43 -8.99 9.43
CA GLU A 125 -6.48 -7.56 9.17
C GLU A 125 -5.96 -6.73 10.35
N LEU A 126 -6.34 -7.08 11.58
CA LEU A 126 -5.85 -6.41 12.79
C LEU A 126 -4.33 -6.58 12.95
N ASN A 127 -3.81 -7.77 12.67
CA ASN A 127 -2.38 -8.03 12.72
C ASN A 127 -1.62 -7.23 11.65
N LEU A 128 -2.14 -7.15 10.42
CA LEU A 128 -1.56 -6.31 9.36
C LEU A 128 -1.52 -4.83 9.75
N LYS A 129 -2.61 -4.30 10.32
CA LYS A 129 -2.66 -2.91 10.81
C LYS A 129 -1.65 -2.65 11.92
N LYS A 130 -1.50 -3.61 12.85
CA LYS A 130 -0.51 -3.53 13.93
C LYS A 130 0.91 -3.51 13.35
N LEU A 131 1.22 -4.43 12.45
CA LEU A 131 2.54 -4.50 11.81
C LEU A 131 2.85 -3.23 11.03
N GLN A 132 1.87 -2.67 10.30
CA GLN A 132 2.06 -1.40 9.60
C GLN A 132 2.39 -0.27 10.57
N ALA A 133 1.62 -0.13 11.66
CA ALA A 133 1.89 0.89 12.67
C ALA A 133 3.28 0.73 13.33
N GLU A 134 3.74 -0.51 13.55
CA GLU A 134 5.08 -0.77 14.06
C GLU A 134 6.19 -0.41 13.06
N VAL A 135 5.96 -0.63 11.76
CA VAL A 135 6.89 -0.22 10.71
C VAL A 135 6.97 1.31 10.64
N ASP A 136 5.83 1.99 10.55
CA ASP A 136 5.77 3.46 10.49
C ASP A 136 6.45 4.11 11.71
N LEU A 137 6.25 3.51 12.89
CA LEU A 137 6.92 3.95 14.11
C LEU A 137 8.44 3.76 14.03
N LYS A 138 8.92 2.62 13.54
CA LYS A 138 10.37 2.38 13.39
C LYS A 138 11.00 3.28 12.33
N GLU A 139 10.29 3.57 11.24
CA GLU A 139 10.75 4.48 10.19
C GLU A 139 10.87 5.92 10.72
N SER A 140 9.85 6.42 11.41
CA SER A 140 9.88 7.76 12.03
C SER A 140 10.97 7.85 13.10
N GLN A 141 11.17 6.81 13.91
CA GLN A 141 12.30 6.74 14.85
C GLN A 141 13.64 6.77 14.12
N GLY A 142 13.81 6.00 13.05
CA GLY A 142 15.02 5.99 12.23
C GLY A 142 15.31 7.36 11.60
N GLN A 143 14.30 8.04 11.08
CA GLN A 143 14.41 9.39 10.54
C GLN A 143 14.80 10.39 11.64
N LEU A 144 14.17 10.32 12.81
CA LEU A 144 14.51 11.17 13.95
C LEU A 144 15.97 10.97 14.39
N HIS A 145 16.44 9.72 14.43
CA HIS A 145 17.84 9.44 14.74
C HIS A 145 18.78 10.01 13.69
N ARG A 146 18.48 9.88 12.39
CA ARG A 146 19.27 10.49 11.31
C ARG A 146 19.31 12.01 11.43
N LEU A 147 18.18 12.65 11.72
CA LEU A 147 18.10 14.10 11.90
C LEU A 147 18.92 14.55 13.11
N LYS A 148 18.80 13.88 14.25
CA LYS A 148 19.60 14.16 15.46
C LYS A 148 21.10 14.02 15.19
N THR A 149 21.51 12.97 14.48
CA THR A 149 22.90 12.80 14.08
C THR A 149 23.36 13.94 13.18
N ALA A 150 22.56 14.34 12.19
CA ALA A 150 22.93 15.43 11.29
C ALA A 150 23.00 16.80 11.99
N ILE A 151 22.14 17.04 12.99
CA ILE A 151 22.23 18.21 13.88
C ILE A 151 23.55 18.16 14.67
N ALA A 152 23.90 17.01 15.25
CA ALA A 152 25.16 16.85 15.98
C ALA A 152 26.40 16.96 15.09
N GLU A 153 26.29 16.58 13.81
CA GLU A 153 27.32 16.79 12.78
C GLU A 153 27.42 18.27 12.33
N GLY A 154 26.52 19.15 12.78
CA GLY A 154 26.53 20.58 12.45
C GLY A 154 25.98 20.91 11.07
N LYS A 155 25.22 20.00 10.43
CA LYS A 155 24.58 20.27 9.12
C LYS A 155 23.35 21.19 9.23
N TYR A 156 22.84 21.37 10.43
CA TYR A 156 21.64 22.16 10.72
C TYR A 156 21.92 23.11 11.88
N ILE A 157 21.42 24.33 11.76
CA ILE A 157 21.34 25.34 12.82
C ILE A 157 19.88 25.56 13.19
N SER A 158 19.60 26.02 14.41
CA SER A 158 18.23 26.37 14.77
C SER A 158 17.79 27.64 14.04
N ALA A 159 16.49 27.80 13.84
CA ALA A 159 15.94 29.02 13.22
C ALA A 159 16.26 30.27 14.05
N ASP A 160 16.23 30.16 15.39
CA ASP A 160 16.58 31.25 16.29
C ASP A 160 18.05 31.66 16.11
N GLN A 161 18.97 30.69 16.10
CA GLN A 161 20.40 30.95 15.85
C GLN A 161 20.64 31.55 14.47
N ALA A 162 19.99 31.01 13.43
CA ALA A 162 20.08 31.56 12.08
C ALA A 162 19.61 33.02 12.02
N THR A 163 18.55 33.36 12.76
CA THR A 163 18.00 34.72 12.82
C THR A 163 18.94 35.66 13.56
N GLU A 164 19.50 35.24 14.70
CA GLU A 164 20.47 36.01 15.47
C GLU A 164 21.75 36.29 14.66
N GLU A 165 22.34 35.27 14.03
CA GLU A 165 23.54 35.41 13.21
C GLU A 165 23.28 36.31 11.99
N LEU A 166 22.13 36.16 11.33
CA LEU A 166 21.74 37.02 10.22
C LEU A 166 21.54 38.46 10.66
N ALA A 167 20.92 38.69 11.83
CA ALA A 167 20.73 40.03 12.38
C ALA A 167 22.08 40.70 12.70
N GLU A 168 23.02 39.97 13.29
CA GLU A 168 24.37 40.48 13.58
C GLU A 168 25.15 40.77 12.28
N PHE A 169 25.04 39.89 11.28
CA PHE A 169 25.61 40.12 9.96
C PHE A 169 25.04 41.40 9.32
N LEU A 170 23.71 41.58 9.31
CA LEU A 170 23.06 42.76 8.74
C LEU A 170 23.41 44.04 9.48
N ALA A 171 23.53 44.00 10.81
CA ALA A 171 23.98 45.14 11.60
C ALA A 171 25.42 45.55 11.24
N THR A 172 26.31 44.55 11.10
CA THR A 172 27.70 44.75 10.69
C THR A 172 27.79 45.31 9.27
N PHE A 173 27.01 44.74 8.34
CA PHE A 173 26.90 45.20 6.96
C PHE A 173 26.41 46.65 6.87
N LYS A 174 25.34 47.00 7.60
CA LYS A 174 24.83 48.38 7.67
C LYS A 174 25.92 49.35 8.16
N LYS A 175 26.65 48.99 9.20
CA LYS A 175 27.77 49.81 9.71
C LYS A 175 28.89 49.94 8.68
N PHE A 176 29.20 48.87 7.95
CA PHE A 176 30.17 48.90 6.86
C PHE A 176 29.73 49.86 5.75
N ALA A 177 28.50 49.71 5.23
CA ALA A 177 27.94 50.53 4.17
C ALA A 177 27.93 52.03 4.53
N LEU A 178 27.46 52.37 5.74
CA LEU A 178 27.38 53.76 6.21
C LEU A 178 28.75 54.40 6.52
N ASN A 179 29.83 53.63 6.54
CA ASN A 179 31.20 54.13 6.65
C ASN A 179 31.86 54.42 5.30
N ILE A 180 31.28 53.97 4.18
CA ILE A 180 31.81 54.24 2.84
C ILE A 180 31.75 55.75 2.50
N PRO A 181 30.62 56.46 2.67
CA PRO A 181 30.53 57.89 2.35
C PRO A 181 31.60 58.77 3.02
N PRO A 182 31.81 58.73 4.35
CA PRO A 182 32.82 59.58 4.98
C PRO A 182 34.25 59.21 4.57
N ARG A 183 34.55 57.94 4.28
CA ARG A 183 35.86 57.54 3.75
C ARG A 183 36.09 58.09 2.35
N MET A 184 35.08 58.00 1.47
CA MET A 184 35.15 58.55 0.12
C MET A 184 35.30 60.07 0.15
N ALA A 185 34.51 60.76 0.99
CA ALA A 185 34.63 62.20 1.19
C ALA A 185 36.05 62.61 1.61
N GLY A 186 36.66 61.85 2.52
CA GLY A 186 38.05 62.05 2.93
C GLY A 186 39.04 61.93 1.77
N THR A 187 38.86 60.95 0.87
CA THR A 187 39.73 60.80 -0.31
C THR A 187 39.50 61.86 -1.40
N MET A 188 38.28 62.41 -1.48
CA MET A 188 37.90 63.41 -2.49
C MET A 188 38.25 64.84 -2.07
N SER A 189 38.55 65.08 -0.79
CA SER A 189 38.86 66.40 -0.24
C SER A 189 40.07 67.08 -0.88
N SER A 190 40.95 66.34 -1.57
CA SER A 190 42.08 66.90 -2.32
C SER A 190 41.76 67.27 -3.77
N TYR A 191 40.60 66.86 -4.29
CA TYR A 191 40.24 66.99 -5.71
C TYR A 191 39.02 67.89 -5.97
N ALA A 192 38.26 68.21 -4.92
CA ALA A 192 37.06 69.05 -4.99
C ALA A 192 36.95 69.95 -3.74
N ASP A 193 36.15 71.02 -3.83
CA ASP A 193 35.95 71.93 -2.70
C ASP A 193 35.12 71.28 -1.58
N ALA A 194 35.25 71.82 -0.36
CA ALA A 194 34.60 71.25 0.82
C ALA A 194 33.06 71.24 0.75
N VAL A 195 32.44 72.12 -0.03
CA VAL A 195 30.98 72.19 -0.17
C VAL A 195 30.50 71.06 -1.08
N THR A 196 31.16 70.85 -2.23
CA THR A 196 30.82 69.77 -3.16
C THR A 196 31.06 68.38 -2.55
N VAL A 197 32.19 68.18 -1.85
CA VAL A 197 32.49 66.92 -1.15
C VAL A 197 31.43 66.57 -0.09
N ARG A 198 31.02 67.55 0.73
CA ARG A 198 29.97 67.36 1.74
C ARG A 198 28.60 67.08 1.12
N ALA A 199 28.27 67.73 0.01
CA ALA A 199 27.03 67.49 -0.70
C ALA A 199 26.97 66.06 -1.25
N MET A 200 28.06 65.59 -1.88
CA MET A 200 28.15 64.22 -2.40
C MET A 200 28.10 63.18 -1.29
N GLU A 201 28.82 63.38 -0.18
CA GLU A 201 28.75 62.48 0.99
C GLU A 201 27.31 62.32 1.50
N LYS A 202 26.59 63.44 1.64
CA LYS A 202 25.22 63.45 2.14
C LYS A 202 24.25 62.76 1.18
N THR A 203 24.40 62.99 -0.14
CA THR A 203 23.59 62.31 -1.16
C THR A 203 23.84 60.81 -1.14
N MET A 204 25.11 60.38 -1.12
CA MET A 204 25.47 58.96 -1.12
C MET A 204 25.02 58.24 0.15
N ARG A 205 25.12 58.91 1.32
CA ARG A 205 24.58 58.40 2.57
C ARG A 205 23.06 58.19 2.49
N LYS A 206 22.33 59.18 1.96
CA LYS A 206 20.87 59.09 1.80
C LYS A 206 20.45 57.98 0.85
N GLU A 207 21.15 57.81 -0.27
CA GLU A 207 20.86 56.71 -1.20
C GLU A 207 21.11 55.34 -0.57
N LEU A 208 22.20 55.17 0.16
CA LEU A 208 22.47 53.93 0.91
C LEU A 208 21.40 53.67 1.98
N GLU A 209 20.97 54.69 2.71
CA GLU A 209 19.88 54.56 3.70
C GLU A 209 18.55 54.19 3.04
N ALA A 210 18.22 54.78 1.89
CA ALA A 210 17.01 54.46 1.13
C ALA A 210 17.03 53.04 0.58
N LEU A 211 18.17 52.59 0.04
CA LEU A 211 18.34 51.23 -0.45
C LEU A 211 18.22 50.19 0.67
N LEU A 212 18.83 50.47 1.84
CA LEU A 212 18.75 49.59 2.99
C LEU A 212 17.31 49.50 3.54
N ALA A 213 16.57 50.60 3.55
CA ALA A 213 15.17 50.61 3.97
C ALA A 213 14.27 49.82 3.00
N ALA A 214 14.45 50.02 1.68
CA ALA A 214 13.70 49.27 0.68
C ALA A 214 13.99 47.75 0.76
N PHE A 215 15.23 47.37 1.06
CA PHE A 215 15.61 45.98 1.27
C PHE A 215 14.94 45.37 2.51
N SER A 216 14.91 46.10 3.65
CA SER A 216 14.21 45.61 4.84
C SER A 216 12.71 45.51 4.64
N ASP A 217 12.10 46.48 3.96
CA ASP A 217 10.65 46.51 3.73
C ASP A 217 10.22 45.39 2.77
N GLY A 218 11.01 45.11 1.73
CA GLY A 218 10.78 43.98 0.82
C GLY A 218 10.87 42.63 1.51
N ALA A 219 11.83 42.45 2.42
CA ALA A 219 11.97 41.22 3.19
C ALA A 219 10.80 40.98 4.18
N VAL A 220 10.20 42.04 4.72
CA VAL A 220 9.03 41.94 5.61
C VAL A 220 7.74 41.65 4.83
N ALA A 221 7.60 42.16 3.62
CA ALA A 221 6.45 41.90 2.77
C ALA A 221 6.38 40.44 2.31
N GLU A 222 7.52 39.81 2.02
CA GLU A 222 7.60 38.41 1.56
C GLU A 222 7.24 37.41 2.68
N GLN A 223 7.63 37.67 3.93
CA GLN A 223 7.27 36.83 5.08
C GLN A 223 5.78 36.86 5.45
N ALA A 224 5.03 37.88 5.00
CA ALA A 224 3.60 37.98 5.26
C ALA A 224 2.76 37.16 4.25
N GLU A 225 3.31 36.82 3.07
CA GLU A 225 2.59 36.04 2.06
C GLU A 225 2.80 34.51 2.19
N ASP A 226 3.95 34.06 2.72
CA ASP A 226 4.22 32.63 2.97
C ASP A 226 3.60 32.09 4.27
N GLY A 227 2.79 32.91 4.95
CA GLY A 227 2.17 32.65 6.24
C GLY A 227 0.65 32.48 6.20
N GLU A 228 0.10 31.71 5.25
CA GLU A 228 -1.27 31.20 5.35
C GLU A 228 -1.32 29.66 5.19
N PRO A 229 -2.21 28.97 5.93
CA PRO A 229 -2.19 27.52 6.12
C PRO A 229 -2.62 26.68 4.91
#